data_AF-A0A2V1B4M2-F1
#
_entry.id   AF-A0A2V1B4M2-F1
#
_cell.length_a   1.000
_cell.length_b   1.000
_cell.length_c   1.000
_cell.angle_alpha   90.00
_cell.angle_beta   90.00
_cell.angle_gamma   90.00
#
_symmetry.space_group_name_H-M   'P 1'
#
loop_
_entity.id
_entity.type
_entity.pdbx_description
1 polymer ?
#
loop_
_entity_poly.entity_id
_entity_poly.type
_entity_poly.pdbx_seq_one_letter_code
_entity_poly.pdbx_strand_id
1 'polypeptide(L)'
;EYKSVVISRLAVLGMREDDRCLDAEDYTPKYSAVIKLARLIVVQKAYERRREAVEQYENRGLSTKRAKEKASSYYVLTRGLVHAFITIAYDGKDPTPI
;
A
#
# COMPACT_ATOMS: atom_id res chain seq x y z
N GLU A 1 6.33 -0.86 -21.66
CA GLU A 1 7.17 -1.33 -20.54
C GLU A 1 6.54 -0.88 -19.22
N TYR A 2 6.13 -1.82 -18.38
CA TYR A 2 5.52 -1.48 -17.09
C TYR A 2 6.60 -0.99 -16.14
N LYS A 3 6.51 0.29 -15.76
CA LYS A 3 7.47 0.90 -14.85
C LYS A 3 7.42 0.23 -13.47
N SER A 4 6.23 -0.14 -12.97
CA SER A 4 6.02 -0.74 -11.63
C SER A 4 6.26 -2.24 -11.55
N VAL A 5 7.27 -2.67 -10.76
CA VAL A 5 7.59 -4.08 -10.45
C VAL A 5 6.36 -4.83 -9.93
N VAL A 6 5.49 -4.16 -9.18
CA VAL A 6 4.24 -4.74 -8.68
C VAL A 6 3.26 -5.00 -9.82
N ILE A 7 3.09 -4.03 -10.73
CA ILE A 7 2.20 -4.18 -11.90
C ILE A 7 2.76 -5.24 -12.86
N SER A 8 4.08 -5.28 -13.04
CA SER A 8 4.76 -6.30 -13.85
C SER A 8 4.59 -7.71 -13.25
N ARG A 9 4.78 -7.88 -11.93
CA ARG A 9 4.54 -9.17 -11.26
C ARG A 9 3.08 -9.58 -11.26
N LEU A 10 2.18 -8.62 -11.09
CA LEU A 10 0.76 -8.86 -11.24
C LEU A 10 0.50 -9.36 -12.66
N ALA A 11 1.01 -8.73 -13.72
CA ALA A 11 0.82 -9.21 -15.09
C ALA A 11 1.31 -10.66 -15.32
N VAL A 12 2.44 -11.05 -14.71
CA VAL A 12 2.99 -12.42 -14.80
C VAL A 12 2.08 -13.45 -14.11
N LEU A 13 1.40 -13.10 -13.01
CA LEU A 13 0.43 -13.99 -12.36
C LEU A 13 -0.79 -14.30 -13.24
N GLY A 14 -0.95 -13.57 -14.34
CA GLY A 14 -1.98 -13.77 -15.35
C GLY A 14 -1.64 -14.79 -16.42
N MET A 15 -0.37 -15.18 -16.50
CA MET A 15 0.16 -16.06 -17.53
C MET A 15 0.27 -17.49 -16.99
N ARG A 16 -0.14 -18.46 -17.81
CA ARG A 16 0.13 -19.89 -17.60
C ARG A 16 1.56 -20.21 -18.06
N GLU A 17 2.08 -21.37 -17.66
CA GLU A 17 3.43 -21.86 -18.04
C GLU A 17 3.62 -22.06 -19.55
N ASP A 18 2.53 -22.10 -20.31
CA ASP A 18 2.47 -22.26 -21.77
C ASP A 18 2.22 -20.92 -22.50
N ASP A 19 2.55 -19.78 -21.88
CA ASP A 19 2.37 -18.42 -22.38
C ASP A 19 0.93 -18.01 -22.71
N ARG A 20 -0.07 -18.83 -22.31
CA ARG A 20 -1.50 -18.50 -22.49
C ARG A 20 -2.02 -17.71 -21.30
N CYS A 21 -2.94 -16.77 -21.57
CA CYS A 21 -3.63 -16.03 -20.51
C CYS A 21 -4.50 -17.01 -19.69
N LEU A 22 -4.52 -16.85 -18.36
CA LEU A 22 -5.47 -17.56 -17.51
C LEU A 22 -6.91 -17.19 -17.91
N ASP A 23 -7.81 -18.18 -17.82
CA ASP A 23 -9.24 -17.94 -18.02
C ASP A 23 -9.74 -16.92 -16.98
N ALA A 24 -10.70 -16.08 -17.35
CA ALA A 24 -11.23 -15.02 -16.51
C ALA A 24 -11.79 -15.56 -15.17
N GLU A 25 -12.35 -16.78 -15.20
CA GLU A 25 -12.87 -17.49 -14.02
C GLU A 25 -11.77 -17.90 -13.03
N ASP A 26 -10.56 -18.22 -13.52
CA ASP A 26 -9.41 -18.62 -12.69
C ASP A 26 -8.52 -17.44 -12.29
N TYR A 27 -8.47 -16.43 -13.16
CA TYR A 27 -7.66 -15.22 -13.00
C TYR A 27 -8.27 -14.28 -11.95
N THR A 28 -9.56 -13.98 -12.06
CA THR A 28 -10.22 -12.96 -11.24
C THR A 28 -10.17 -13.26 -9.73
N PRO A 29 -10.42 -14.49 -9.25
CA PRO A 29 -10.35 -14.81 -7.83
C PRO A 29 -8.94 -14.67 -7.24
N LYS A 30 -7.90 -15.08 -7.98
CA LYS A 30 -6.49 -14.97 -7.55
C LYS A 30 -6.06 -13.52 -7.40
N TYR A 31 -6.38 -12.67 -8.38
CA TYR A 31 -6.09 -11.23 -8.29
C TYR A 31 -6.86 -10.56 -7.17
N SER A 32 -8.13 -10.92 -6.98
CA SER A 32 -8.94 -10.40 -5.88
C SER A 32 -8.33 -10.76 -4.52
N ALA A 33 -7.83 -11.99 -4.35
CA ALA A 33 -7.13 -12.39 -3.14
C ALA A 33 -5.85 -11.58 -2.91
N VAL A 34 -5.01 -11.42 -3.94
CA VAL A 34 -3.78 -10.62 -3.85
C VAL A 34 -4.08 -9.16 -3.51
N ILE A 35 -5.08 -8.55 -4.15
CA ILE A 35 -5.48 -7.17 -3.87
C ILE A 35 -6.00 -7.03 -2.44
N LYS A 36 -6.79 -7.99 -1.94
CA LYS A 36 -7.28 -8.00 -0.55
C LYS A 36 -6.12 -8.07 0.44
N LEU A 37 -5.16 -8.98 0.22
CA LEU A 37 -3.97 -9.09 1.06
C LEU A 37 -3.12 -7.82 1.03
N ALA A 38 -2.89 -7.24 -0.14
CA ALA A 38 -2.15 -6.00 -0.28
C ALA A 38 -2.82 -4.84 0.49
N ARG A 39 -4.15 -4.70 0.35
CA ARG A 39 -4.92 -3.70 1.11
C ARG A 39 -4.81 -3.93 2.62
N LEU A 40 -4.90 -5.17 3.07
CA LEU A 40 -4.76 -5.51 4.49
C LEU A 40 -3.38 -5.10 5.04
N ILE A 41 -2.31 -5.45 4.31
CA ILE A 41 -0.93 -5.10 4.69
C ILE A 41 -0.76 -3.58 4.80
N VAL A 42 -1.28 -2.82 3.82
CA VAL A 42 -1.19 -1.36 3.84
C VAL A 42 -1.92 -0.77 5.06
N VAL A 43 -3.14 -1.24 5.34
CA VAL A 43 -3.92 -0.76 6.48
C VAL A 43 -3.22 -1.10 7.81
N GLN A 44 -2.71 -2.33 7.93
CA GLN A 44 -1.95 -2.75 9.11
C GLN A 44 -0.71 -1.88 9.30
N LYS A 45 0.02 -1.59 8.22
CA LYS A 45 1.22 -0.76 8.31
C LYS A 45 0.91 0.70 8.68
N ALA A 46 -0.20 1.24 8.18
CA ALA A 46 -0.68 2.55 8.57
C ALA A 46 -1.05 2.59 10.06
N TYR A 47 -1.64 1.51 10.58
CA TYR A 47 -1.96 1.35 11.99
C TYR A 47 -0.73 1.34 12.89
N GLU A 48 0.25 0.50 12.59
CA GLU A 48 1.52 0.42 13.31
C GLU A 48 2.22 1.78 13.36
N ARG A 49 2.38 2.45 12.20
CA ARG A 49 3.06 3.75 12.12
C ARG A 49 2.36 4.83 12.95
N ARG A 50 1.02 4.86 12.94
CA ARG A 50 0.29 5.84 13.74
C ARG A 50 0.45 5.55 15.23
N ARG A 51 0.39 4.27 15.62
CA ARG A 51 0.58 3.85 17.02
C ARG A 51 1.97 4.25 17.52
N GLU A 52 3.02 3.93 16.77
CA GLU A 52 4.40 4.32 17.08
C GLU A 52 4.54 5.85 17.22
N ALA A 53 3.92 6.63 16.30
CA ALA A 53 3.96 8.09 16.38
C ALA A 53 3.25 8.63 17.63
N VAL A 54 2.11 8.05 18.02
CA VAL A 54 1.40 8.43 19.26
C VAL A 54 2.26 8.10 20.48
N GLU A 55 2.83 6.90 20.56
CA GLU A 55 3.72 6.48 21.66
C GLU A 55 4.94 7.40 21.76
N GLN A 56 5.53 7.81 20.63
CA GLN A 56 6.63 8.78 20.62
C GLN A 56 6.22 10.15 21.17
N TYR A 57 5.01 10.63 20.87
CA TYR A 57 4.52 11.89 21.41
C TYR A 57 4.22 11.80 22.92
N GLU A 58 3.66 10.68 23.37
CA GLU A 58 3.41 10.43 24.80
C GLU A 58 4.73 10.36 25.58
N ASN A 59 5.74 9.68 25.05
CA ASN A 59 7.09 9.64 25.64
C ASN A 59 7.76 11.02 25.71
N ARG A 60 7.35 11.97 24.87
CA ARG A 60 7.78 13.38 24.92
C ARG A 60 6.94 14.24 25.88
N GLY A 61 6.06 13.62 26.67
CA GLY A 61 5.25 14.27 27.70
C GLY A 61 3.93 14.84 27.19
N LEU A 62 3.49 14.53 25.96
CA LEU A 62 2.15 14.93 25.51
C LEU A 62 1.09 14.04 26.16
N SER A 63 -0.05 14.63 26.51
CA SER A 63 -1.23 13.84 26.86
C SER A 63 -1.70 13.01 25.67
N THR A 64 -2.27 11.83 25.94
CA THR A 64 -2.78 10.91 24.92
C THR A 64 -3.70 11.58 23.90
N LYS A 65 -4.55 12.52 24.34
CA LYS A 65 -5.43 13.27 23.44
C LYS A 65 -4.63 14.10 22.44
N ARG A 66 -3.67 14.90 22.91
CA ARG A 66 -2.81 15.74 22.04
C ARG A 66 -1.89 14.91 21.16
N ALA A 67 -1.37 13.78 21.67
CA ALA A 67 -0.56 12.85 20.89
C ALA A 67 -1.35 12.28 19.70
N LYS A 68 -2.61 11.87 19.91
CA LYS A 68 -3.50 11.37 18.85
C LYS A 68 -3.91 12.46 17.85
N GLU A 69 -4.14 13.69 18.30
CA GLU A 69 -4.43 14.84 17.43
C GLU A 69 -3.22 15.20 16.56
N LYS A 70 -2.01 15.11 17.11
CA LYS A 70 -0.76 15.44 16.41
C LYS A 70 -0.28 14.34 15.45
N ALA A 71 -0.64 13.08 15.71
CA ALA A 71 -0.32 11.98 14.82
C ALA A 71 -1.07 12.09 13.48
N SER A 72 -0.39 11.82 12.36
CA SER A 72 -0.96 11.85 11.02
C SER A 72 -2.18 10.93 10.90
N SER A 73 -3.22 11.39 10.21
CA SER A 73 -4.44 10.61 10.03
C SER A 73 -4.19 9.29 9.28
N TYR A 74 -5.03 8.30 9.53
CA TYR A 74 -4.97 7.02 8.81
C TYR A 74 -5.08 7.21 7.30
N TYR A 75 -5.91 8.16 6.85
CA TYR A 75 -6.05 8.46 5.42
C TYR A 75 -4.72 8.90 4.80
N VAL A 76 -4.01 9.85 5.44
CA VAL A 76 -2.72 10.36 4.94
C VAL A 76 -1.67 9.25 4.90
N LEU A 77 -1.60 8.44 5.96
CA LEU A 77 -0.65 7.32 6.04
C LEU A 77 -0.93 6.25 4.99
N THR A 78 -2.19 5.83 4.85
CA THR A 78 -2.61 4.85 3.84
C THR A 78 -2.37 5.39 2.43
N ARG A 79 -2.72 6.65 2.14
CA ARG A 79 -2.47 7.28 0.83
C ARG A 79 -0.97 7.28 0.49
N GLY A 80 -0.12 7.66 1.43
CA GLY A 80 1.33 7.64 1.24
C GLY A 80 1.89 6.23 1.04
N LEU A 81 1.38 5.24 1.76
CA LEU A 81 1.79 3.83 1.62
C LEU A 81 1.31 3.21 0.29
N VAL A 82 0.08 3.49 -0.14
CA VAL A 82 -0.44 3.07 -1.45
C VAL A 82 0.38 3.72 -2.55
N HIS A 83 0.66 5.02 -2.43
CA HIS A 83 1.51 5.71 -3.37
C HIS A 83 2.90 5.08 -3.43
N ALA A 84 3.59 4.89 -2.30
CA ALA A 84 4.88 4.21 -2.29
C ALA A 84 4.80 2.79 -2.89
N PHE A 85 3.76 2.02 -2.59
CA PHE A 85 3.57 0.67 -3.12
C PHE A 85 3.38 0.64 -4.65
N ILE A 86 2.59 1.58 -5.20
CA ILE A 86 2.39 1.71 -6.65
C ILE A 86 3.64 2.27 -7.33
N THR A 87 4.28 3.25 -6.68
CA THR A 87 5.37 4.09 -7.20
C THR A 87 6.77 3.59 -6.81
N ILE A 88 6.96 2.38 -6.25
CA ILE A 88 8.28 1.72 -6.06
C ILE A 88 9.08 1.52 -7.39
N ALA A 89 8.62 2.15 -8.45
CA ALA A 89 9.17 2.19 -9.78
C ALA A 89 9.42 3.59 -10.35
N TYR A 90 9.14 4.64 -9.61
CA TYR A 90 9.31 6.01 -10.10
C TYR A 90 10.09 6.85 -9.10
N ASP A 91 10.99 7.63 -9.67
CA ASP A 91 12.17 8.36 -9.17
C ASP A 91 11.94 9.44 -8.09
N GLY A 92 10.96 9.28 -7.20
CA GLY A 92 10.82 10.16 -6.04
C GLY A 92 10.25 11.55 -6.35
N LYS A 93 9.58 11.75 -7.49
CA LYS A 93 8.74 12.93 -7.74
C LYS A 93 7.28 12.67 -7.41
N ASP A 94 6.67 13.57 -6.64
CA ASP A 94 5.22 13.63 -6.43
C ASP A 94 4.50 13.78 -7.77
N PRO A 95 3.56 12.89 -8.13
CA PRO A 95 2.81 13.02 -9.37
C PRO A 95 1.76 14.13 -9.23
N THR A 96 1.83 15.12 -10.11
CA THR A 96 0.75 16.07 -10.36
C THR A 96 -0.33 15.41 -11.23
N PRO A 97 -1.62 15.68 -11.00
CA PRO A 97 -2.71 15.19 -11.86
C PRO A 97 -2.54 15.68 -13.30
N ILE A 98 -2.91 14.83 -14.27
CA ILE A 98 -3.11 15.22 -15.67
C ILE A 98 -4.50 15.85 -15.81
#